data_AF-A0A2V1H3D3-F1
#
_entry.id   AF-A0A2V1H3D3-F1
#
_cell.length_a   1.000
_cell.length_b   1.000
_cell.length_c   1.000
_cell.angle_alpha   90.00
_cell.angle_beta   90.00
_cell.angle_gamma   90.00
#
_symmetry.space_group_name_H-M   'P 1'
#
loop_
_entity.id
_entity.type
_entity.pdbx_description
1 polymer ?
#
loop_
_entity_poly.entity_id
_entity_poly.type
_entity_poly.pdbx_seq_one_letter_code
_entity_poly.pdbx_strand_id
1 'polypeptide(L)'
;MSKSHPKRIPIFRVAPQHWLLTACCLLLGGLAGCDSQTEVAKASIDGDFNYSVSHTFSINDVQGGYNGTTFANNPAIICGLPDSKNSECPDNAAQPTTVKKTGEIVYPIDSQFGYYVEDFVGAAEKKFDQNYGEGWVADLANGLIIANAKTVSFKAPKRTGSWCAGLGGSLVKCSTEHYTTMEHVLTCYESVPYTTDNPTSTDQKNLLNPENGSIVGNCSETKLDDNLLLMEAGNLTDIPLTSIVPGDQMEANESTIRDDIAVGKDYSITLKDDGKPLYRWGNAVKRPNDIRLYARMALPEEWKVPGAEFEVLKAVLVLNHHITNNPNDQVRPEDMENEAAIGQLPEYVVTGSDWMSSKECYEGDGDYIPAGTLFKNSNFTEEAAFSEDLQLGLTNAWYTTTDRDPFAAALNPDEDITNATGPRWRLKSNKFGQDIPSLEIPTKNCLQPPFAHGVDKYPVGDETVTTLNLLDFEPDIESPLASSLGWIDASHNEINIAKSGLNTDGNGISINGLPLTEDFDLAIYVKGDAKGTRLYDATLYLKYQAIAAEE
;
A
#
# COMPACT_ATOMS: atom_id res chain seq x y z
N MET A 1 -39.09 -60.37 11.63
CA MET A 1 -40.43 -59.90 12.08
C MET A 1 -40.30 -58.39 12.32
N SER A 2 -41.02 -57.51 11.58
CA SER A 2 -42.33 -56.91 11.96
C SER A 2 -42.26 -56.17 13.30
N LYS A 3 -42.63 -54.88 13.52
CA LYS A 3 -43.37 -53.79 12.81
C LYS A 3 -43.14 -52.47 13.62
N SER A 4 -43.51 -51.23 13.27
CA SER A 4 -43.94 -50.52 12.03
C SER A 4 -44.00 -49.00 12.30
N HIS A 5 -44.05 -48.14 11.27
CA HIS A 5 -44.40 -46.71 11.42
C HIS A 5 -45.84 -46.49 11.97
N PRO A 6 -46.12 -45.29 12.50
CA PRO A 6 -47.33 -44.54 12.15
C PRO A 6 -47.03 -43.23 11.39
N LYS A 7 -48.07 -42.60 10.85
CA LYS A 7 -48.02 -41.52 9.83
C LYS A 7 -49.09 -40.47 10.16
N ARG A 8 -48.88 -39.22 9.72
CA ARG A 8 -49.88 -38.20 9.27
C ARG A 8 -50.51 -37.11 10.21
N ILE A 9 -50.00 -35.87 10.02
CA ILE A 9 -50.65 -34.55 9.70
C ILE A 9 -51.70 -33.91 10.69
N PRO A 10 -52.26 -32.68 10.48
CA PRO A 10 -52.01 -31.52 11.36
C PRO A 10 -53.26 -30.83 11.96
N ILE A 11 -53.09 -29.80 12.81
CA ILE A 11 -54.16 -28.84 13.19
C ILE A 11 -53.65 -27.37 13.18
N PHE A 12 -54.55 -26.44 12.87
CA PHE A 12 -54.35 -25.02 12.48
C PHE A 12 -54.54 -23.99 13.62
N ARG A 13 -53.96 -22.78 13.40
CA ARG A 13 -54.38 -21.43 13.91
C ARG A 13 -54.23 -21.19 15.43
N VAL A 14 -54.03 -19.96 15.92
CA VAL A 14 -54.50 -18.62 15.48
C VAL A 14 -53.38 -17.55 15.53
N ALA A 15 -53.48 -16.49 14.73
CA ALA A 15 -52.62 -15.30 14.73
C ALA A 15 -53.40 -14.03 15.13
N PRO A 16 -52.70 -12.91 15.41
CA PRO A 16 -53.06 -11.59 14.87
C PRO A 16 -51.88 -11.01 14.04
N GLN A 17 -52.03 -10.45 12.82
CA GLN A 17 -52.80 -9.28 12.36
C GLN A 17 -52.39 -7.97 13.05
N HIS A 18 -52.10 -6.81 12.41
CA HIS A 18 -51.85 -6.35 11.01
C HIS A 18 -51.02 -5.02 11.12
N TRP A 19 -50.44 -4.36 10.11
CA TRP A 19 -50.56 -4.27 8.64
C TRP A 19 -49.16 -4.37 7.96
N LEU A 20 -48.88 -4.45 6.65
CA LEU A 20 -49.57 -4.27 5.34
C LEU A 20 -49.47 -2.87 4.67
N LEU A 21 -48.57 -2.73 3.69
CA LEU A 21 -48.92 -2.19 2.35
C LEU A 21 -47.85 -2.54 1.28
N THR A 22 -48.32 -3.04 0.15
CA THR A 22 -47.54 -3.43 -1.06
C THR A 22 -48.38 -3.07 -2.27
N ALA A 23 -47.78 -2.47 -3.31
CA ALA A 23 -48.28 -2.29 -4.69
C ALA A 23 -47.47 -1.16 -5.35
N CYS A 24 -47.24 -1.08 -6.67
CA CYS A 24 -47.36 -2.04 -7.79
C CYS A 24 -46.60 -1.42 -8.97
N CYS A 25 -46.04 -2.21 -9.89
CA CYS A 25 -46.17 -1.98 -11.34
C CYS A 25 -45.43 -3.03 -12.16
N LEU A 26 -46.17 -3.72 -13.03
CA LEU A 26 -45.63 -4.46 -14.17
C LEU A 26 -46.73 -4.50 -15.25
N LEU A 27 -46.33 -4.32 -16.51
CA LEU A 27 -47.13 -4.43 -17.73
C LEU A 27 -48.20 -3.34 -18.01
N LEU A 28 -47.75 -2.26 -18.65
CA LEU A 28 -48.40 -1.67 -19.84
C LEU A 28 -47.30 -1.06 -20.73
N GLY A 29 -47.40 -1.20 -22.05
CA GLY A 29 -46.31 -0.86 -22.97
C GLY A 29 -46.19 0.65 -23.27
N GLY A 30 -44.95 1.13 -23.43
CA GLY A 30 -44.63 2.48 -23.87
C GLY A 30 -43.12 2.67 -23.99
N LEU A 31 -42.65 3.32 -25.06
CA LEU A 31 -41.23 3.63 -25.25
C LEU A 31 -40.75 4.70 -24.27
N ALA A 32 -39.79 4.36 -23.41
CA ALA A 32 -38.85 5.29 -22.80
C ALA A 32 -37.61 4.49 -22.37
N GLY A 33 -36.41 4.98 -22.69
CA GLY A 33 -35.17 4.34 -22.25
C GLY A 33 -35.01 4.47 -20.74
N CYS A 34 -34.76 3.35 -20.06
CA CYS A 34 -34.33 3.38 -18.66
C CYS A 34 -32.80 3.42 -18.66
N ASP A 35 -32.25 4.61 -18.90
CA ASP A 35 -30.82 4.86 -18.80
C ASP A 35 -30.46 4.96 -17.31
N SER A 36 -30.06 3.84 -16.70
CA SER A 36 -29.70 3.78 -15.30
C SER A 36 -28.28 4.30 -15.10
N GLN A 37 -28.11 5.61 -15.17
CA GLN A 37 -26.91 6.25 -14.65
C GLN A 37 -26.91 6.08 -13.13
N THR A 38 -26.05 5.18 -12.64
CA THR A 38 -25.61 5.20 -11.24
C THR A 38 -24.78 6.45 -11.05
N GLU A 39 -25.44 7.50 -10.57
CA GLU A 39 -24.80 8.74 -10.13
C GLU A 39 -23.92 8.38 -8.93
N VAL A 40 -22.59 8.39 -9.13
CA VAL A 40 -21.63 8.19 -8.05
C VAL A 40 -21.91 9.26 -7.00
N ALA A 41 -22.15 8.85 -5.76
CA ALA A 41 -22.35 9.76 -4.66
C ALA A 41 -21.04 10.50 -4.38
N LYS A 42 -20.80 11.62 -5.07
CA LYS A 42 -19.68 12.52 -4.80
C LYS A 42 -19.69 12.82 -3.30
N ALA A 43 -18.57 12.52 -2.64
CA ALA A 43 -18.38 12.89 -1.25
C ALA A 43 -18.48 14.42 -1.15
N SER A 44 -19.60 14.91 -0.60
CA SER A 44 -19.75 16.30 -0.23
C SER A 44 -18.86 16.54 0.98
N ILE A 45 -17.62 16.97 0.76
CA ILE A 45 -16.82 17.50 1.87
C ILE A 45 -17.47 18.81 2.30
N ASP A 46 -18.13 18.77 3.44
CA ASP A 46 -18.76 19.93 4.07
C ASP A 46 -17.64 20.76 4.73
N GLY A 47 -17.14 21.77 4.01
CA GLY A 47 -15.96 22.53 4.41
C GLY A 47 -15.85 23.88 3.72
N ASP A 48 -15.37 24.87 4.48
CA ASP A 48 -15.11 26.24 4.00
C ASP A 48 -13.79 26.29 3.21
N PHE A 49 -13.84 25.79 1.98
CA PHE A 49 -12.77 25.86 0.97
C PHE A 49 -12.99 27.05 0.03
N ASN A 50 -11.92 27.74 -0.34
CA ASN A 50 -11.99 28.86 -1.30
C ASN A 50 -11.49 28.49 -2.70
N TYR A 51 -10.94 27.29 -2.90
CA TYR A 51 -10.55 26.77 -4.21
C TYR A 51 -10.78 25.26 -4.33
N SER A 52 -11.11 24.81 -5.54
CA SER A 52 -11.18 23.38 -5.88
C SER A 52 -10.95 23.14 -7.36
N VAL A 53 -10.26 22.06 -7.70
CA VAL A 53 -9.99 21.63 -9.08
C VAL A 53 -10.19 20.12 -9.20
N SER A 54 -10.77 19.65 -10.31
CA SER A 54 -11.03 18.23 -10.58
C SER A 54 -10.37 17.78 -11.88
N HIS A 55 -9.87 16.55 -11.91
CA HIS A 55 -9.38 15.84 -13.10
C HIS A 55 -10.10 14.51 -13.26
N THR A 56 -10.57 14.18 -14.47
CA THR A 56 -11.14 12.86 -14.79
C THR A 56 -10.09 12.06 -15.55
N PHE A 57 -9.75 10.89 -15.03
CA PHE A 57 -8.67 10.07 -15.59
C PHE A 57 -9.04 9.49 -16.96
N SER A 58 -8.09 9.49 -17.89
CA SER A 58 -8.23 8.91 -19.24
C SER A 58 -6.93 8.25 -19.70
N ILE A 59 -6.97 7.50 -20.81
CA ILE A 59 -5.77 6.92 -21.44
C ILE A 59 -4.65 7.94 -21.70
N ASN A 60 -4.99 9.22 -21.86
CA ASN A 60 -4.07 10.32 -22.10
C ASN A 60 -3.10 10.59 -20.94
N ASP A 61 -3.46 10.15 -19.74
CA ASP A 61 -2.70 10.33 -18.50
C ASP A 61 -1.67 9.21 -18.28
N VAL A 62 -1.73 8.12 -19.08
CA VAL A 62 -0.84 6.95 -18.95
C VAL A 62 0.59 7.32 -19.32
N GLN A 63 1.51 7.16 -18.38
CA GLN A 63 2.93 7.50 -18.52
C GLN A 63 3.77 6.31 -19.01
N GLY A 64 4.62 6.56 -20.00
CA GLY A 64 5.44 5.53 -20.65
C GLY A 64 6.83 5.31 -20.03
N GLY A 65 7.37 6.28 -19.29
CA GLY A 65 8.70 6.17 -18.70
C GLY A 65 9.21 7.42 -17.99
N TYR A 66 10.46 7.38 -17.53
CA TYR A 66 11.11 8.35 -16.64
C TYR A 66 11.44 9.72 -17.27
N ASN A 67 10.66 10.18 -18.23
CA ASN A 67 10.82 11.46 -18.93
C ASN A 67 9.57 12.36 -18.82
N GLY A 68 8.61 12.00 -17.96
CA GLY A 68 7.36 12.74 -17.81
C GLY A 68 6.36 12.63 -18.97
N THR A 69 6.63 11.84 -20.03
CA THR A 69 5.73 11.78 -21.19
C THR A 69 4.59 10.78 -21.00
N THR A 70 3.37 11.29 -21.16
CA THR A 70 2.13 10.50 -21.21
C THR A 70 1.68 10.23 -22.65
N PHE A 71 0.70 9.34 -22.82
CA PHE A 71 0.14 8.98 -24.12
C PHE A 71 -0.33 10.20 -24.93
N ALA A 72 -0.88 11.23 -24.27
CA ALA A 72 -1.27 12.50 -24.90
C ALA A 72 -0.15 13.15 -25.73
N ASN A 73 1.09 13.04 -25.24
CA ASN A 73 2.29 13.64 -25.85
C ASN A 73 3.14 12.62 -26.61
N ASN A 74 3.00 11.32 -26.29
CA ASN A 74 3.70 10.23 -26.95
C ASN A 74 2.72 9.10 -27.31
N PRO A 75 2.07 9.18 -28.49
CA PRO A 75 1.12 8.16 -28.96
C PRO A 75 1.73 6.76 -29.21
N ALA A 76 3.03 6.56 -28.98
CA ALA A 76 3.63 5.25 -29.06
C ALA A 76 3.34 4.38 -27.82
N ILE A 77 2.97 4.97 -26.68
CA ILE A 77 2.84 4.28 -25.37
C ILE A 77 1.74 3.19 -25.38
N ILE A 78 0.67 3.40 -26.15
CA ILE A 78 -0.43 2.44 -26.32
C ILE A 78 -0.53 2.11 -27.81
N CYS A 79 -0.81 0.86 -28.18
CA CYS A 79 -1.12 0.48 -29.56
C CYS A 79 -2.57 0.00 -29.75
N GLY A 80 -3.04 -0.01 -30.99
CA GLY A 80 -4.37 -0.49 -31.36
C GLY A 80 -5.49 0.55 -31.27
N LEU A 81 -5.22 1.77 -30.82
CA LEU A 81 -6.16 2.90 -30.87
C LEU A 81 -6.00 3.67 -32.19
N PRO A 82 -7.05 4.35 -32.69
CA PRO A 82 -6.95 5.20 -33.88
C PRO A 82 -5.86 6.28 -33.78
N ASP A 83 -5.69 6.84 -32.58
CA ASP A 83 -4.73 7.92 -32.31
C ASP A 83 -3.34 7.41 -31.89
N SER A 84 -3.18 6.08 -31.69
CA SER A 84 -1.87 5.46 -31.47
C SER A 84 -0.94 5.66 -32.67
N LYS A 85 0.36 5.81 -32.42
CA LYS A 85 1.41 5.73 -33.44
C LYS A 85 1.32 4.43 -34.25
N ASN A 86 0.99 3.34 -33.56
CA ASN A 86 0.72 2.01 -34.12
C ASN A 86 -0.79 1.72 -33.94
N SER A 87 -1.62 2.11 -34.92
CA SER A 87 -3.08 1.93 -34.87
C SER A 87 -3.53 0.47 -34.99
N GLU A 88 -2.62 -0.40 -35.46
CA GLU A 88 -2.67 -1.85 -35.25
C GLU A 88 -1.42 -2.23 -34.43
N CYS A 89 -1.58 -3.11 -33.42
CA CYS A 89 -0.45 -3.57 -32.61
C CYS A 89 0.46 -4.52 -33.42
N PRO A 90 1.80 -4.43 -33.29
CA PRO A 90 2.72 -5.31 -34.02
C PRO A 90 2.42 -6.81 -33.83
N ASP A 91 2.55 -7.64 -34.86
CA ASP A 91 2.19 -9.08 -34.84
C ASP A 91 2.77 -9.89 -33.67
N ASN A 92 3.97 -9.51 -33.18
CA ASN A 92 4.68 -10.18 -32.09
C ASN A 92 4.47 -9.52 -30.70
N ALA A 93 3.77 -8.38 -30.65
CA ALA A 93 3.46 -7.66 -29.43
C ALA A 93 2.15 -8.17 -28.80
N ALA A 94 1.88 -7.76 -27.56
CA ALA A 94 0.55 -7.94 -26.97
C ALA A 94 -0.53 -7.26 -27.85
N GLN A 95 -1.74 -7.83 -27.82
CA GLN A 95 -2.87 -7.39 -28.64
C GLN A 95 -4.01 -6.87 -27.75
N PRO A 96 -4.89 -5.99 -28.27
CA PRO A 96 -6.09 -5.57 -27.56
C PRO A 96 -6.95 -6.78 -27.17
N THR A 97 -7.52 -6.75 -25.97
CA THR A 97 -8.22 -7.91 -25.38
C THR A 97 -9.49 -7.49 -24.65
N THR A 98 -10.47 -8.37 -24.55
CA THR A 98 -11.76 -8.06 -23.91
C THR A 98 -11.78 -8.49 -22.44
N VAL A 99 -12.15 -7.57 -21.55
CA VAL A 99 -12.34 -7.86 -20.13
C VAL A 99 -13.56 -8.76 -19.96
N LYS A 100 -13.33 -10.06 -19.68
CA LYS A 100 -14.36 -11.12 -19.71
C LYS A 100 -15.62 -10.87 -18.86
N LYS A 101 -15.54 -10.07 -17.80
CA LYS A 101 -16.67 -9.79 -16.89
C LYS A 101 -17.58 -8.67 -17.38
N THR A 102 -17.01 -7.67 -18.05
CA THR A 102 -17.63 -6.35 -18.23
C THR A 102 -17.69 -5.93 -19.70
N GLY A 103 -16.86 -6.52 -20.56
CA GLY A 103 -16.98 -6.45 -22.03
C GLY A 103 -16.18 -5.33 -22.70
N GLU A 104 -15.51 -4.47 -21.95
CA GLU A 104 -14.65 -3.43 -22.51
C GLU A 104 -13.43 -4.06 -23.19
N ILE A 105 -12.99 -3.44 -24.29
CA ILE A 105 -11.74 -3.76 -24.98
C ILE A 105 -10.65 -2.91 -24.34
N VAL A 106 -9.61 -3.56 -23.82
CA VAL A 106 -8.43 -2.90 -23.24
C VAL A 106 -7.22 -3.05 -24.15
N TYR A 107 -6.48 -1.96 -24.27
CA TYR A 107 -5.38 -1.74 -25.21
C TYR A 107 -4.04 -1.89 -24.48
N PRO A 108 -3.06 -2.58 -25.08
CA PRO A 108 -1.81 -2.92 -24.41
C PRO A 108 -0.84 -1.73 -24.38
N ILE A 109 -0.02 -1.68 -23.31
CA ILE A 109 0.86 -0.56 -22.96
C ILE A 109 2.33 -0.98 -23.08
N ASP A 110 3.16 -0.15 -23.72
CA ASP A 110 4.64 -0.19 -23.70
C ASP A 110 5.13 0.78 -22.62
N SER A 111 5.85 0.28 -21.62
CA SER A 111 6.31 1.08 -20.48
C SER A 111 7.70 0.65 -19.97
N GLN A 112 8.47 1.64 -19.54
CA GLN A 112 9.74 1.41 -18.84
C GLN A 112 9.56 0.96 -17.39
N PHE A 113 8.39 1.18 -16.80
CA PHE A 113 8.08 0.91 -15.38
C PHE A 113 7.81 -0.58 -15.11
N GLY A 114 8.76 -1.43 -15.50
CA GLY A 114 8.70 -2.87 -15.32
C GLY A 114 10.07 -3.49 -15.54
N TYR A 115 10.16 -4.81 -15.44
CA TYR A 115 11.46 -5.47 -15.39
C TYR A 115 11.58 -6.69 -16.30
N TYR A 116 12.76 -6.84 -16.91
CA TYR A 116 13.25 -8.12 -17.41
C TYR A 116 13.89 -8.86 -16.23
N VAL A 117 13.40 -10.07 -15.92
CA VAL A 117 13.90 -10.90 -14.81
C VAL A 117 14.72 -12.07 -15.32
N GLU A 118 15.76 -12.45 -14.59
CA GLU A 118 16.54 -13.67 -14.86
C GLU A 118 16.83 -14.42 -13.55
N ASP A 119 16.64 -15.73 -13.58
CA ASP A 119 16.72 -16.59 -12.40
C ASP A 119 18.13 -16.54 -11.77
N PHE A 120 18.19 -16.34 -10.45
CA PHE A 120 19.43 -16.19 -9.67
C PHE A 120 20.33 -15.01 -10.05
N VAL A 121 19.91 -14.15 -10.99
CA VAL A 121 20.67 -12.96 -11.40
C VAL A 121 20.05 -11.68 -10.83
N GLY A 122 18.73 -11.51 -10.97
CA GLY A 122 18.04 -10.29 -10.55
C GLY A 122 17.04 -9.80 -11.60
N ALA A 123 16.80 -8.49 -11.62
CA ALA A 123 16.02 -7.85 -12.66
C ALA A 123 16.64 -6.55 -13.16
N ALA A 124 16.52 -6.31 -14.47
CA ALA A 124 16.90 -5.07 -15.13
C ALA A 124 15.65 -4.32 -15.60
N GLU A 125 15.66 -3.00 -15.55
CA GLU A 125 14.54 -2.17 -16.02
C GLU A 125 14.21 -2.39 -17.50
N LYS A 126 12.93 -2.25 -17.82
CA LYS A 126 12.43 -2.26 -19.19
C LYS A 126 12.82 -1.01 -19.95
N LYS A 127 12.79 -1.16 -21.26
CA LYS A 127 13.04 -0.10 -22.24
C LYS A 127 11.87 -0.06 -23.18
N PHE A 128 11.59 1.13 -23.69
CA PHE A 128 10.57 1.35 -24.70
C PHE A 128 10.95 0.59 -25.99
N ASP A 129 10.31 -0.56 -26.24
CA ASP A 129 10.76 -1.57 -27.20
C ASP A 129 9.68 -2.05 -28.19
N GLN A 130 8.45 -1.53 -28.06
CA GLN A 130 7.24 -1.89 -28.83
C GLN A 130 6.76 -3.34 -28.64
N ASN A 131 7.04 -3.96 -27.48
CA ASN A 131 6.50 -5.26 -27.09
C ASN A 131 5.09 -5.16 -26.44
N TYR A 132 4.77 -3.99 -25.87
CA TYR A 132 3.48 -3.67 -25.25
C TYR A 132 3.01 -4.68 -24.18
N GLY A 133 3.96 -5.35 -23.51
CA GLY A 133 3.72 -6.49 -22.63
C GLY A 133 3.53 -6.11 -21.16
N GLU A 134 3.38 -4.82 -20.86
CA GLU A 134 3.51 -4.29 -19.49
C GLU A 134 2.17 -4.26 -18.76
N GLY A 135 1.09 -4.06 -19.51
CA GLY A 135 -0.30 -4.21 -19.07
C GLY A 135 -1.28 -3.62 -20.08
N TRP A 136 -2.50 -3.29 -19.64
CA TRP A 136 -3.59 -2.83 -20.51
C TRP A 136 -4.41 -1.70 -19.87
N VAL A 137 -4.97 -0.83 -20.71
CA VAL A 137 -5.85 0.28 -20.32
C VAL A 137 -7.03 0.45 -21.28
N ALA A 138 -8.16 1.00 -20.80
CA ALA A 138 -9.19 1.60 -21.65
C ALA A 138 -9.88 2.76 -20.95
N ASP A 139 -10.37 3.72 -21.72
CA ASP A 139 -11.35 4.71 -21.24
C ASP A 139 -12.68 4.02 -20.90
N LEU A 140 -13.35 4.59 -19.90
CA LEU A 140 -14.72 4.33 -19.50
C LEU A 140 -15.54 5.60 -19.73
N ALA A 141 -16.86 5.54 -19.48
CA ALA A 141 -17.72 6.71 -19.63
C ALA A 141 -17.31 7.91 -18.74
N ASN A 142 -16.78 7.63 -17.53
CA ASN A 142 -16.39 8.62 -16.52
C ASN A 142 -15.06 8.20 -15.85
N GLY A 143 -14.00 7.93 -16.62
CA GLY A 143 -12.73 7.46 -16.08
C GLY A 143 -12.01 6.46 -16.98
N LEU A 144 -11.26 5.55 -16.37
CA LEU A 144 -10.56 4.47 -17.06
C LEU A 144 -10.53 3.15 -16.27
N ILE A 145 -10.10 2.08 -16.93
CA ILE A 145 -9.74 0.79 -16.33
C ILE A 145 -8.29 0.44 -16.66
N ILE A 146 -7.50 0.04 -15.67
CA ILE A 146 -6.10 -0.39 -15.79
C ILE A 146 -5.94 -1.80 -15.25
N ALA A 147 -5.19 -2.65 -15.97
CA ALA A 147 -4.70 -3.93 -15.47
C ALA A 147 -3.21 -4.09 -15.79
N ASN A 148 -2.40 -4.50 -14.82
CA ASN A 148 -1.00 -4.84 -15.06
C ASN A 148 -0.87 -6.18 -15.78
N ALA A 149 0.25 -6.37 -16.49
CA ALA A 149 0.71 -7.73 -16.77
C ALA A 149 1.00 -8.46 -15.45
N LYS A 150 0.88 -9.80 -15.50
CA LYS A 150 1.16 -10.65 -14.34
C LYS A 150 2.55 -10.34 -13.79
N THR A 151 2.64 -9.94 -12.51
CA THR A 151 3.89 -9.74 -11.78
C THR A 151 4.89 -10.85 -12.09
N VAL A 152 6.06 -10.45 -12.60
CA VAL A 152 7.16 -11.36 -12.88
C VAL A 152 7.92 -11.68 -11.60
N SER A 153 8.59 -12.83 -11.58
CA SER A 153 9.36 -13.28 -10.42
C SER A 153 10.58 -14.08 -10.86
N PHE A 154 11.70 -13.87 -10.20
CA PHE A 154 12.90 -14.71 -10.35
C PHE A 154 13.15 -15.52 -9.08
N LYS A 155 13.75 -16.71 -9.24
CA LYS A 155 14.27 -17.51 -8.13
C LYS A 155 15.50 -16.84 -7.54
N ALA A 156 15.61 -16.90 -6.23
CA ALA A 156 16.77 -16.43 -5.48
C ALA A 156 17.41 -17.59 -4.70
N PRO A 157 18.70 -17.49 -4.34
CA PRO A 157 19.29 -18.32 -3.31
C PRO A 157 18.47 -18.32 -2.01
N LYS A 158 18.70 -19.33 -1.15
CA LYS A 158 18.00 -19.42 0.14
C LYS A 158 18.31 -18.19 1.01
N ARG A 159 17.24 -17.55 1.52
CA ARG A 159 17.18 -16.34 2.36
C ARG A 159 17.34 -15.01 1.65
N THR A 160 17.77 -14.95 0.38
CA THR A 160 17.99 -13.66 -0.31
C THR A 160 16.75 -13.14 -1.06
N GLY A 161 15.69 -13.95 -1.16
CA GLY A 161 14.43 -13.55 -1.77
C GLY A 161 13.48 -12.89 -0.76
N SER A 162 12.67 -11.93 -1.22
CA SER A 162 11.60 -11.29 -0.42
C SER A 162 10.29 -12.10 -0.38
N TRP A 163 10.23 -13.26 -1.03
CA TRP A 163 9.07 -14.16 -1.07
C TRP A 163 9.47 -15.62 -0.88
N CYS A 164 8.68 -16.37 -0.11
CA CYS A 164 8.80 -17.82 0.00
C CYS A 164 7.93 -18.50 -1.06
N ALA A 165 8.54 -19.33 -1.90
CA ALA A 165 7.88 -20.19 -2.88
C ALA A 165 7.60 -21.58 -2.26
N GLY A 166 6.32 -21.90 -2.06
CA GLY A 166 5.86 -23.20 -1.59
C GLY A 166 5.79 -24.26 -2.69
N LEU A 167 5.61 -25.52 -2.27
CA LEU A 167 5.28 -26.62 -3.20
C LEU A 167 3.97 -26.30 -3.93
N GLY A 168 4.03 -26.25 -5.27
CA GLY A 168 2.91 -25.79 -6.11
C GLY A 168 3.03 -24.35 -6.61
N GLY A 169 4.06 -23.60 -6.21
CA GLY A 169 4.37 -22.28 -6.78
C GLY A 169 3.59 -21.10 -6.20
N SER A 170 2.84 -21.32 -5.10
CA SER A 170 2.27 -20.23 -4.31
C SER A 170 3.39 -19.42 -3.64
N LEU A 171 3.27 -18.10 -3.66
CA LEU A 171 4.26 -17.16 -3.14
C LEU A 171 3.66 -16.32 -2.01
N VAL A 172 4.19 -16.50 -0.80
CA VAL A 172 3.88 -15.67 0.40
C VAL A 172 5.05 -14.71 0.64
N LYS A 173 4.77 -13.49 1.14
CA LYS A 173 5.81 -12.50 1.42
C LYS A 173 6.67 -12.99 2.58
N CYS A 174 7.98 -12.89 2.43
CA CYS A 174 8.99 -13.33 3.40
C CYS A 174 10.04 -12.22 3.54
N SER A 175 9.54 -11.01 3.79
CA SER A 175 10.32 -9.81 4.08
C SER A 175 9.50 -8.77 4.85
N THR A 176 10.13 -8.09 5.80
CA THR A 176 9.58 -6.99 6.60
C THR A 176 10.68 -5.96 6.88
N GLU A 177 10.29 -4.76 7.32
CA GLU A 177 11.20 -3.70 7.79
C GLU A 177 11.41 -3.77 9.32
N HIS A 178 10.73 -4.69 10.01
CA HIS A 178 10.73 -4.81 11.46
C HIS A 178 11.37 -6.13 11.89
N TYR A 179 12.45 -6.05 12.65
CA TYR A 179 13.21 -7.22 13.06
C TYR A 179 12.37 -8.18 13.91
N THR A 180 11.57 -7.66 14.85
CA THR A 180 10.72 -8.45 15.73
C THR A 180 9.65 -9.26 14.99
N THR A 181 9.10 -8.71 13.90
CA THR A 181 8.18 -9.42 13.00
C THR A 181 8.88 -10.55 12.25
N MET A 182 10.12 -10.35 11.78
CA MET A 182 10.91 -11.43 11.19
C MET A 182 11.25 -12.51 12.22
N GLU A 183 11.64 -12.09 13.43
CA GLU A 183 12.05 -12.96 14.51
C GLU A 183 10.92 -13.91 14.92
N HIS A 184 9.71 -13.39 15.18
CA HIS A 184 8.51 -14.17 15.49
C HIS A 184 8.16 -15.20 14.41
N VAL A 185 8.43 -14.90 13.13
CA VAL A 185 8.20 -15.84 12.01
C VAL A 185 9.28 -16.93 11.92
N LEU A 186 10.53 -16.64 12.30
CA LEU A 186 11.68 -17.54 12.11
C LEU A 186 12.07 -18.34 13.37
N THR A 187 11.68 -17.87 14.56
CA THR A 187 12.07 -18.46 15.84
C THR A 187 11.02 -18.19 16.92
N CYS A 188 11.11 -18.92 18.04
CA CYS A 188 10.34 -18.63 19.25
C CYS A 188 11.14 -17.82 20.29
N TYR A 189 12.35 -17.38 19.94
CA TYR A 189 13.11 -16.40 20.72
C TYR A 189 12.48 -15.01 20.54
N GLU A 190 12.26 -14.28 21.62
CA GLU A 190 11.78 -12.89 21.58
C GLU A 190 12.88 -11.96 22.10
N SER A 191 13.49 -11.16 21.22
CA SER A 191 14.47 -10.12 21.59
C SER A 191 13.81 -8.96 22.35
N VAL A 192 12.56 -8.64 22.01
CA VAL A 192 11.70 -7.69 22.73
C VAL A 192 10.46 -8.43 23.24
N PRO A 193 10.45 -8.95 24.48
CA PRO A 193 9.34 -9.74 25.00
C PRO A 193 8.07 -8.91 25.17
N TYR A 194 6.92 -9.46 24.72
CA TYR A 194 5.62 -8.79 24.80
C TYR A 194 4.71 -9.28 25.96
N THR A 195 5.24 -10.15 26.83
CA THR A 195 4.44 -10.78 27.91
C THR A 195 4.06 -9.82 29.04
N THR A 196 2.86 -10.01 29.60
CA THR A 196 2.30 -9.19 30.69
C THR A 196 2.81 -9.56 32.08
N ASP A 197 3.14 -10.83 32.30
CA ASP A 197 3.28 -11.39 33.65
C ASP A 197 4.65 -11.09 34.28
N ASN A 198 5.68 -10.89 33.45
CA ASN A 198 7.00 -10.43 33.87
C ASN A 198 7.67 -9.62 32.74
N PRO A 199 7.30 -8.34 32.56
CA PRO A 199 7.72 -7.53 31.41
C PRO A 199 9.22 -7.23 31.39
N THR A 200 9.92 -7.40 32.52
CA THR A 200 11.37 -7.25 32.65
C THR A 200 12.14 -8.56 32.48
N SER A 201 11.47 -9.68 32.17
CA SER A 201 12.14 -10.97 32.08
C SER A 201 12.92 -11.14 30.78
N THR A 202 14.15 -11.62 30.88
CA THR A 202 14.90 -12.18 29.75
C THR A 202 14.63 -13.68 29.56
N ASP A 203 13.73 -14.28 30.37
CA ASP A 203 13.42 -15.71 30.31
C ASP A 203 12.67 -16.06 29.02
N GLN A 204 13.31 -16.86 28.18
CA GLN A 204 12.73 -17.37 26.94
C GLN A 204 11.83 -18.58 27.20
N LYS A 205 10.77 -18.74 26.39
CA LYS A 205 9.77 -19.80 26.54
C LYS A 205 10.41 -21.20 26.40
N ASN A 206 9.94 -22.16 27.19
CA ASN A 206 10.29 -23.57 27.03
C ASN A 206 9.30 -24.25 26.08
N LEU A 207 9.80 -25.02 25.12
CA LEU A 207 8.97 -25.90 24.32
C LEU A 207 8.57 -27.12 25.16
N LEU A 208 7.27 -27.29 25.40
CA LEU A 208 6.71 -28.40 26.18
C LEU A 208 6.17 -29.49 25.27
N ASN A 209 6.40 -30.75 25.62
CA ASN A 209 5.77 -31.88 24.97
C ASN A 209 4.25 -31.89 25.32
N PRO A 210 3.35 -31.86 24.32
CA PRO A 210 1.90 -31.75 24.56
C PRO A 210 1.28 -32.97 25.26
N GLU A 211 1.93 -34.14 25.24
CA GLU A 211 1.40 -35.36 25.87
C GLU A 211 1.64 -35.42 27.39
N ASN A 212 2.70 -34.80 27.88
CA ASN A 212 3.18 -35.00 29.26
C ASN A 212 3.71 -33.73 29.98
N GLY A 213 3.77 -32.59 29.28
CA GLY A 213 4.28 -31.31 29.82
C GLY A 213 5.79 -31.25 30.08
N SER A 214 6.58 -32.24 29.65
CA SER A 214 8.04 -32.20 29.83
C SER A 214 8.69 -31.22 28.86
N ILE A 215 9.67 -30.44 29.32
CA ILE A 215 10.50 -29.59 28.46
C ILE A 215 11.24 -30.45 27.44
N VAL A 216 11.15 -30.10 26.16
CA VAL A 216 11.82 -30.76 25.03
C VAL A 216 12.70 -29.81 24.20
N GLY A 217 12.70 -28.52 24.52
CA GLY A 217 13.59 -27.50 23.95
C GLY A 217 13.39 -26.16 24.67
N ASN A 218 14.28 -25.20 24.43
CA ASN A 218 14.17 -23.84 24.97
C ASN A 218 14.42 -22.82 23.85
N CYS A 219 13.58 -21.79 23.76
CA CYS A 219 13.71 -20.76 22.75
C CYS A 219 14.99 -19.92 22.88
N SER A 220 15.65 -19.91 24.05
CA SER A 220 16.99 -19.31 24.23
C SER A 220 18.06 -19.93 23.31
N GLU A 221 17.86 -21.17 22.85
CA GLU A 221 18.77 -21.87 21.94
C GLU A 221 18.49 -21.56 20.46
N THR A 222 17.42 -20.81 20.15
CA THR A 222 16.95 -20.54 18.79
C THR A 222 17.08 -19.08 18.36
N LYS A 223 17.84 -18.24 19.08
CA LYS A 223 18.12 -16.86 18.61
C LYS A 223 18.70 -16.87 17.19
N LEU A 224 18.28 -15.89 16.37
CA LEU A 224 18.78 -15.71 15.01
C LEU A 224 20.28 -15.36 14.99
N ASP A 225 20.96 -15.74 13.91
CA ASP A 225 22.35 -15.38 13.67
C ASP A 225 22.46 -14.06 12.91
N ASP A 226 22.72 -13.00 13.67
CA ASP A 226 22.84 -11.61 13.19
C ASP A 226 24.19 -11.31 12.50
N ASN A 227 25.06 -12.31 12.34
CA ASN A 227 26.32 -12.18 11.60
C ASN A 227 26.07 -12.18 10.07
N LEU A 228 25.76 -11.01 9.55
CA LEU A 228 25.52 -10.75 8.13
C LEU A 228 26.81 -10.37 7.41
N LEU A 229 27.11 -11.04 6.29
CA LEU A 229 28.28 -10.75 5.44
C LEU A 229 27.85 -10.16 4.09
N LEU A 230 28.58 -9.16 3.59
CA LEU A 230 28.27 -8.49 2.32
C LEU A 230 28.42 -9.44 1.13
N MET A 231 27.59 -9.28 0.10
CA MET A 231 27.71 -9.98 -1.17
C MET A 231 28.26 -9.06 -2.27
N GLU A 232 29.25 -9.57 -3.02
CA GLU A 232 29.85 -8.89 -4.17
C GLU A 232 29.85 -9.81 -5.40
N ALA A 233 29.31 -9.33 -6.51
CA ALA A 233 29.17 -10.02 -7.79
C ALA A 233 28.52 -11.42 -7.72
N GLY A 234 27.72 -11.69 -6.68
CA GLY A 234 27.07 -12.97 -6.39
C GLY A 234 27.84 -13.90 -5.46
N ASN A 235 28.94 -13.43 -4.85
CA ASN A 235 29.77 -14.19 -3.91
C ASN A 235 29.69 -13.56 -2.53
N LEU A 236 29.57 -14.39 -1.49
CA LEU A 236 29.64 -13.91 -0.12
C LEU A 236 31.09 -13.55 0.22
N THR A 237 31.30 -12.36 0.78
CA THR A 237 32.60 -11.87 1.26
C THR A 237 32.85 -12.27 2.73
N ASP A 238 34.04 -11.97 3.25
CA ASP A 238 34.34 -12.02 4.69
C ASP A 238 34.06 -10.67 5.41
N ILE A 239 33.39 -9.72 4.75
CA ILE A 239 33.15 -8.36 5.27
C ILE A 239 31.80 -8.32 6.00
N PRO A 240 31.74 -8.00 7.30
CA PRO A 240 30.47 -7.87 8.02
C PRO A 240 29.72 -6.58 7.66
N LEU A 241 28.40 -6.63 7.73
CA LEU A 241 27.55 -5.44 7.73
C LEU A 241 27.70 -4.70 9.07
N THR A 242 28.03 -3.41 9.02
CA THR A 242 28.24 -2.54 10.19
C THR A 242 27.58 -1.16 10.07
N SER A 243 27.22 -0.74 8.86
CA SER A 243 26.40 0.45 8.57
C SER A 243 25.28 0.08 7.61
N ILE A 244 24.09 0.65 7.83
CA ILE A 244 22.93 0.59 6.94
C ILE A 244 22.68 1.92 6.21
N VAL A 245 23.62 2.87 6.30
CA VAL A 245 23.52 4.12 5.52
C VAL A 245 23.82 3.80 4.05
N PRO A 246 22.94 4.17 3.09
CA PRO A 246 23.22 3.99 1.67
C PRO A 246 24.55 4.65 1.27
N GLY A 247 25.40 3.89 0.56
CA GLY A 247 26.73 4.31 0.11
C GLY A 247 27.88 4.08 1.09
N ASP A 248 27.63 3.77 2.38
CA ASP A 248 28.69 3.41 3.34
C ASP A 248 29.28 2.01 3.05
N GLN A 249 28.39 1.04 2.84
CA GLN A 249 28.74 -0.37 2.59
C GLN A 249 27.89 -1.05 1.51
N MET A 250 26.67 -0.56 1.26
CA MET A 250 25.73 -1.04 0.24
C MET A 250 24.93 0.15 -0.27
N GLU A 251 24.50 0.10 -1.53
CA GLU A 251 23.50 1.03 -2.07
C GLU A 251 22.07 0.58 -1.74
N ALA A 252 21.09 1.46 -1.97
CA ALA A 252 19.67 1.09 -1.96
C ALA A 252 19.37 0.10 -3.10
N ASN A 253 18.77 -1.07 -2.79
CA ASN A 253 18.62 -2.15 -3.75
C ASN A 253 17.47 -3.14 -3.47
N GLU A 254 16.40 -3.05 -4.25
CA GLU A 254 15.39 -4.11 -4.40
C GLU A 254 15.53 -4.94 -5.71
N SER A 255 16.54 -4.67 -6.53
CA SER A 255 16.61 -5.14 -7.91
C SER A 255 17.54 -6.32 -8.19
N THR A 256 18.70 -6.36 -7.54
CA THR A 256 19.68 -7.44 -7.64
C THR A 256 19.76 -8.23 -6.34
N ILE A 257 20.27 -9.46 -6.45
CA ILE A 257 20.59 -10.36 -5.34
C ILE A 257 22.05 -10.81 -5.40
N ARG A 258 22.88 -10.07 -6.16
CA ARG A 258 24.31 -10.35 -6.39
C ARG A 258 25.22 -9.34 -5.70
N ASP A 259 24.68 -8.16 -5.44
CA ASP A 259 25.35 -6.98 -4.93
C ASP A 259 24.34 -6.28 -3.99
N ASP A 260 24.81 -5.36 -3.14
CA ASP A 260 23.95 -4.54 -2.27
C ASP A 260 22.97 -5.38 -1.41
N ILE A 261 23.47 -6.50 -0.88
CA ILE A 261 22.77 -7.39 0.03
C ILE A 261 23.75 -8.02 1.03
N ALA A 262 23.40 -8.00 2.31
CA ALA A 262 24.15 -8.66 3.38
C ALA A 262 23.43 -9.95 3.79
N VAL A 263 24.12 -11.09 3.81
CA VAL A 263 23.52 -12.42 4.00
C VAL A 263 24.14 -13.14 5.19
N GLY A 264 23.29 -13.65 6.07
CA GLY A 264 23.68 -14.46 7.22
C GLY A 264 23.19 -15.89 7.14
N LYS A 265 23.24 -16.59 8.27
CA LYS A 265 22.77 -17.98 8.40
C LYS A 265 21.24 -18.08 8.42
N ASP A 266 20.52 -17.12 8.98
CA ASP A 266 19.07 -17.25 9.15
C ASP A 266 18.25 -16.31 8.25
N TYR A 267 18.78 -15.11 7.95
CA TYR A 267 18.14 -14.11 7.08
C TYR A 267 19.15 -13.32 6.21
N SER A 268 18.69 -12.30 5.48
CA SER A 268 19.51 -11.30 4.80
C SER A 268 18.89 -9.90 4.88
N ILE A 269 19.67 -8.85 4.65
CA ILE A 269 19.25 -7.44 4.62
C ILE A 269 19.62 -6.81 3.27
N THR A 270 18.71 -6.01 2.72
CA THR A 270 18.98 -4.98 1.71
C THR A 270 18.50 -3.63 2.22
N LEU A 271 19.00 -2.53 1.66
CA LEU A 271 18.47 -1.19 1.95
C LEU A 271 17.36 -0.82 0.96
N LYS A 272 16.32 -0.16 1.45
CA LYS A 272 15.29 0.51 0.65
C LYS A 272 15.78 1.89 0.20
N ASP A 273 14.99 2.56 -0.65
CA ASP A 273 15.33 3.88 -1.20
C ASP A 273 15.45 4.99 -0.13
N ASP A 274 14.79 4.82 1.02
CA ASP A 274 14.88 5.65 2.22
C ASP A 274 15.99 5.22 3.21
N GLY A 275 16.80 4.23 2.82
CA GLY A 275 17.87 3.65 3.65
C GLY A 275 17.39 2.66 4.71
N LYS A 276 16.08 2.42 4.88
CA LYS A 276 15.61 1.47 5.92
C LYS A 276 15.98 0.02 5.55
N PRO A 277 16.36 -0.81 6.55
CA PRO A 277 16.69 -2.21 6.30
C PRO A 277 15.43 -3.03 5.99
N LEU A 278 15.43 -3.70 4.84
CA LEU A 278 14.44 -4.71 4.47
C LEU A 278 15.03 -6.11 4.76
N TYR A 279 14.52 -6.74 5.82
CA TYR A 279 14.86 -8.10 6.23
C TYR A 279 14.21 -9.12 5.29
N ARG A 280 14.92 -10.19 4.93
CA ARG A 280 14.49 -11.18 3.93
C ARG A 280 14.87 -12.61 4.34
N TRP A 281 13.97 -13.57 4.12
CA TRP A 281 14.22 -15.01 4.38
C TRP A 281 13.67 -15.96 3.30
N GLY A 282 13.14 -15.43 2.20
CA GLY A 282 12.57 -16.17 1.09
C GLY A 282 13.59 -16.76 0.09
N ASN A 283 13.06 -17.30 -1.00
CA ASN A 283 13.80 -17.94 -2.11
C ASN A 283 13.31 -17.51 -3.51
N ALA A 284 12.49 -16.46 -3.56
CA ALA A 284 12.05 -15.80 -4.79
C ALA A 284 11.93 -14.29 -4.55
N VAL A 285 12.02 -13.51 -5.61
CA VAL A 285 11.71 -12.07 -5.61
C VAL A 285 10.60 -11.84 -6.63
N LYS A 286 9.59 -11.05 -6.27
CA LYS A 286 8.60 -10.53 -7.22
C LYS A 286 9.01 -9.12 -7.64
N ARG A 287 8.95 -8.84 -8.93
CA ARG A 287 9.06 -7.49 -9.48
C ARG A 287 7.75 -7.17 -10.21
N PRO A 288 6.84 -6.38 -9.63
CA PRO A 288 5.67 -5.93 -10.35
C PRO A 288 6.10 -5.00 -11.50
N ASN A 289 5.26 -4.90 -12.53
CA ASN A 289 5.22 -3.68 -13.33
C ASN A 289 4.35 -2.67 -12.58
N ASP A 290 4.61 -1.39 -12.79
CA ASP A 290 3.84 -0.28 -12.27
C ASP A 290 3.23 0.47 -13.46
N ILE A 291 1.92 0.49 -13.61
CA ILE A 291 1.26 1.40 -14.55
C ILE A 291 1.05 2.72 -13.82
N ARG A 292 1.63 3.78 -14.38
CA ARG A 292 1.64 5.11 -13.80
C ARG A 292 0.70 6.03 -14.57
N LEU A 293 -0.15 6.74 -13.86
CA LEU A 293 -0.91 7.88 -14.37
C LEU A 293 -0.29 9.17 -13.85
N TYR A 294 -0.33 10.22 -14.66
CA TYR A 294 0.02 11.58 -14.30
C TYR A 294 -1.12 12.53 -14.69
N ALA A 295 -1.57 13.35 -13.75
CA ALA A 295 -2.55 14.40 -13.95
C ALA A 295 -2.02 15.73 -13.40
N ARG A 296 -1.97 16.75 -14.24
CA ARG A 296 -1.67 18.14 -13.84
C ARG A 296 -2.98 18.88 -13.57
N MET A 297 -3.16 19.33 -12.34
CA MET A 297 -4.37 19.98 -11.86
C MET A 297 -4.06 21.45 -11.54
N ALA A 298 -4.73 22.39 -12.21
CA ALA A 298 -4.43 23.81 -12.07
C ALA A 298 -4.44 24.27 -10.60
N LEU A 299 -3.50 25.14 -10.22
CA LEU A 299 -3.47 25.85 -8.94
C LEU A 299 -4.04 27.27 -9.07
N PRO A 300 -4.29 27.98 -7.95
CA PRO A 300 -4.71 29.38 -7.99
C PRO A 300 -3.70 30.27 -8.73
N GLU A 301 -4.18 31.07 -9.69
CA GLU A 301 -3.32 31.93 -10.51
C GLU A 301 -2.65 33.04 -9.68
N GLU A 302 -3.24 33.43 -8.55
CA GLU A 302 -2.63 34.37 -7.61
C GLU A 302 -1.36 33.82 -6.92
N TRP A 303 -1.20 32.50 -6.79
CA TRP A 303 0.02 31.89 -6.22
C TRP A 303 1.21 32.03 -7.18
N LYS A 304 0.95 32.07 -8.50
CA LYS A 304 1.97 32.18 -9.56
C LYS A 304 2.48 33.60 -9.76
N VAL A 305 1.97 34.58 -8.99
CA VAL A 305 2.43 35.96 -9.03
C VAL A 305 3.80 36.06 -8.31
N PRO A 306 4.87 36.55 -8.96
CA PRO A 306 6.19 36.59 -8.35
C PRO A 306 6.23 37.35 -7.01
N GLY A 307 6.62 36.65 -5.94
CA GLY A 307 6.68 37.19 -4.58
C GLY A 307 5.33 37.19 -3.83
N ALA A 308 4.30 36.52 -4.36
CA ALA A 308 3.10 36.22 -3.59
C ALA A 308 3.30 34.95 -2.75
N GLU A 309 2.81 34.96 -1.52
CA GLU A 309 2.88 33.82 -0.61
C GLU A 309 1.58 33.68 0.19
N PHE A 310 1.09 32.44 0.30
CA PHE A 310 -0.16 32.11 0.94
C PHE A 310 0.04 30.94 1.92
N GLU A 311 -0.52 31.08 3.10
CA GLU A 311 -0.64 30.02 4.10
C GLU A 311 -1.79 29.09 3.70
N VAL A 312 -1.51 27.79 3.59
CA VAL A 312 -2.47 26.74 3.23
C VAL A 312 -3.04 26.14 4.52
N LEU A 313 -4.22 26.62 4.89
CA LEU A 313 -4.94 26.22 6.10
C LEU A 313 -5.57 24.82 6.00
N LYS A 314 -5.94 24.38 4.79
CA LYS A 314 -6.44 23.03 4.51
C LYS A 314 -6.08 22.61 3.08
N ALA A 315 -5.65 21.37 2.91
CA ALA A 315 -5.52 20.74 1.60
C ALA A 315 -6.02 19.30 1.63
N VAL A 316 -7.02 18.97 0.82
CA VAL A 316 -7.67 17.66 0.81
C VAL A 316 -7.78 17.13 -0.61
N LEU A 317 -7.26 15.92 -0.84
CA LEU A 317 -7.38 15.21 -2.12
C LEU A 317 -8.40 14.08 -2.03
N VAL A 318 -9.40 14.10 -2.90
CA VAL A 318 -10.45 13.08 -3.02
C VAL A 318 -10.23 12.28 -4.29
N LEU A 319 -10.23 10.96 -4.20
CA LEU A 319 -10.13 10.05 -5.35
C LEU A 319 -11.33 9.11 -5.40
N ASN A 320 -12.00 9.05 -6.55
CA ASN A 320 -13.10 8.11 -6.83
C ASN A 320 -12.54 6.92 -7.62
N HIS A 321 -12.64 5.71 -7.06
CA HIS A 321 -12.02 4.51 -7.64
C HIS A 321 -12.67 3.21 -7.17
N HIS A 322 -12.24 2.07 -7.72
CA HIS A 322 -12.59 0.74 -7.21
C HIS A 322 -11.63 0.29 -6.10
N ILE A 323 -12.13 -0.42 -5.08
CA ILE A 323 -11.30 -1.10 -4.08
C ILE A 323 -10.33 -2.05 -4.81
N THR A 324 -9.03 -1.85 -4.62
CA THR A 324 -7.99 -2.65 -5.27
C THR A 324 -7.73 -3.93 -4.48
N ASN A 325 -7.06 -4.93 -5.08
CA ASN A 325 -6.58 -6.09 -4.33
C ASN A 325 -5.11 -6.01 -3.90
N ASN A 326 -4.44 -4.88 -4.18
CA ASN A 326 -3.04 -4.67 -3.84
C ASN A 326 -2.86 -3.47 -2.89
N PRO A 327 -2.44 -3.69 -1.63
CA PRO A 327 -2.19 -2.58 -0.69
C PRO A 327 -0.99 -1.71 -1.06
N ASN A 328 -0.22 -2.10 -2.10
CA ASN A 328 0.93 -1.33 -2.58
C ASN A 328 0.57 -0.31 -3.68
N ASP A 329 -0.69 -0.21 -4.14
CA ASP A 329 -1.09 0.79 -5.13
C ASP A 329 -1.02 2.19 -4.49
N GLN A 330 -0.22 3.10 -5.06
CA GLN A 330 0.14 4.39 -4.45
C GLN A 330 -0.65 5.57 -5.04
N VAL A 331 -0.94 6.54 -4.17
CA VAL A 331 -1.29 7.91 -4.55
C VAL A 331 -0.09 8.78 -4.20
N ARG A 332 0.37 9.59 -5.15
CA ARG A 332 1.65 10.31 -5.09
C ARG A 332 1.44 11.79 -5.46
N PRO A 333 0.92 12.61 -4.54
CA PRO A 333 0.89 14.07 -4.67
C PRO A 333 2.33 14.59 -4.79
N GLU A 334 2.64 15.36 -5.84
CA GLU A 334 3.99 15.88 -6.11
C GLU A 334 5.09 14.80 -6.20
N ASP A 335 4.74 13.55 -6.50
CA ASP A 335 5.59 12.35 -6.40
C ASP A 335 6.05 11.95 -4.97
N MET A 336 5.62 12.67 -3.94
CA MET A 336 5.97 12.39 -2.54
C MET A 336 5.47 11.02 -2.07
N GLU A 337 6.27 10.34 -1.24
CA GLU A 337 5.76 9.32 -0.31
C GLU A 337 5.41 9.99 1.01
N ASN A 338 4.37 9.50 1.68
CA ASN A 338 4.08 9.87 3.07
C ASN A 338 3.86 8.59 3.86
N GLU A 339 4.88 8.17 4.61
CA GLU A 339 4.83 7.01 5.50
C GLU A 339 4.28 7.35 6.90
N ALA A 340 4.07 8.64 7.23
CA ALA A 340 3.47 9.06 8.50
C ALA A 340 1.94 8.92 8.51
N ALA A 341 1.30 9.10 7.35
CA ALA A 341 -0.11 8.77 7.14
C ALA A 341 -0.30 7.24 7.21
N ILE A 342 -0.54 6.70 8.40
CA ILE A 342 -0.54 5.24 8.68
C ILE A 342 -1.93 4.60 8.81
N GLY A 343 -3.00 5.41 8.85
CA GLY A 343 -4.37 4.97 9.14
C GLY A 343 -4.62 4.65 10.61
N GLN A 344 -5.70 3.91 10.90
CA GLN A 344 -6.05 3.53 12.27
C GLN A 344 -5.01 2.56 12.86
N LEU A 345 -4.27 3.05 13.85
CA LEU A 345 -3.39 2.27 14.72
C LEU A 345 -4.16 1.41 15.76
N PRO A 346 -3.51 0.41 16.38
CA PRO A 346 -4.08 -0.35 17.49
C PRO A 346 -4.43 0.53 18.68
N GLU A 347 -5.47 0.16 19.42
CA GLU A 347 -5.83 0.86 20.67
C GLU A 347 -4.90 0.41 21.82
N TYR A 348 -4.19 1.37 22.43
CA TYR A 348 -3.25 1.10 23.53
C TYR A 348 -3.37 2.11 24.67
N VAL A 349 -2.80 1.74 25.82
CA VAL A 349 -2.62 2.58 26.99
C VAL A 349 -1.12 2.77 27.23
N VAL A 350 -0.69 4.02 27.39
CA VAL A 350 0.68 4.35 27.77
C VAL A 350 0.85 4.19 29.28
N THR A 351 1.92 3.54 29.74
CA THR A 351 2.28 3.44 31.16
C THR A 351 3.78 3.63 31.30
N GLY A 352 4.20 4.80 31.77
CA GLY A 352 5.60 5.20 31.72
C GLY A 352 6.07 5.35 30.28
N SER A 353 7.11 4.63 29.90
CA SER A 353 7.64 4.57 28.53
C SER A 353 7.08 3.40 27.70
N ASP A 354 6.29 2.53 28.33
CA ASP A 354 5.74 1.31 27.72
C ASP A 354 4.32 1.54 27.16
N TRP A 355 3.96 0.78 26.14
CA TRP A 355 2.63 0.79 25.51
C TRP A 355 2.01 -0.59 25.65
N MET A 356 0.77 -0.67 26.13
CA MET A 356 0.05 -1.92 26.36
C MET A 356 -1.28 -1.93 25.61
N SER A 357 -1.66 -3.05 24.98
CA SER A 357 -2.96 -3.23 24.33
C SER A 357 -4.11 -2.89 25.29
N SER A 358 -5.04 -2.04 24.86
CA SER A 358 -6.19 -1.63 25.68
C SER A 358 -7.25 -2.73 25.79
N LYS A 359 -7.26 -3.69 24.85
CA LYS A 359 -8.31 -4.69 24.65
C LYS A 359 -7.76 -6.02 24.14
N GLU A 360 -8.63 -7.02 24.11
CA GLU A 360 -8.33 -8.37 23.61
C GLU A 360 -8.42 -8.41 22.07
N CYS A 361 -7.45 -9.05 21.43
CA CYS A 361 -7.35 -9.13 19.97
C CYS A 361 -6.63 -10.42 19.50
N TYR A 362 -6.28 -10.46 18.21
CA TYR A 362 -5.50 -11.54 17.60
C TYR A 362 -4.39 -10.97 16.72
N GLU A 363 -3.27 -11.69 16.64
CA GLU A 363 -2.25 -11.52 15.61
C GLU A 363 -2.75 -12.04 14.24
N GLY A 364 -2.04 -11.65 13.18
CA GLY A 364 -2.37 -12.02 11.81
C GLY A 364 -2.30 -13.52 11.49
N ASP A 365 -1.54 -14.29 12.28
CA ASP A 365 -1.46 -15.75 12.21
C ASP A 365 -2.57 -16.46 13.00
N GLY A 366 -3.26 -15.74 13.89
CA GLY A 366 -4.34 -16.23 14.74
C GLY A 366 -4.00 -16.34 16.23
N ASP A 367 -2.78 -16.03 16.66
CA ASP A 367 -2.39 -16.07 18.07
C ASP A 367 -3.10 -14.97 18.88
N TYR A 368 -3.35 -15.25 20.16
CA TYR A 368 -4.23 -14.43 21.00
C TYR A 368 -3.47 -13.32 21.74
N ILE A 369 -3.93 -12.08 21.57
CA ILE A 369 -3.42 -10.90 22.27
C ILE A 369 -4.39 -10.56 23.42
N PRO A 370 -4.10 -10.89 24.68
CA PRO A 370 -4.89 -10.39 25.80
C PRO A 370 -4.75 -8.87 25.97
N ALA A 371 -5.74 -8.25 26.62
CA ALA A 371 -5.61 -6.87 27.09
C ALA A 371 -4.43 -6.76 28.08
N GLY A 372 -3.62 -5.72 27.94
CA GLY A 372 -2.39 -5.53 28.71
C GLY A 372 -1.11 -5.99 27.99
N THR A 373 -1.17 -6.80 26.92
CA THR A 373 0.01 -7.21 26.13
C THR A 373 0.85 -6.01 25.73
N LEU A 374 2.16 -6.08 25.94
CA LEU A 374 3.06 -5.00 25.58
C LEU A 374 3.16 -4.89 24.06
N PHE A 375 2.83 -3.71 23.53
CA PHE A 375 3.19 -3.29 22.18
C PHE A 375 4.59 -2.66 22.15
N LYS A 376 4.98 -1.97 23.23
CA LYS A 376 6.31 -1.38 23.44
C LYS A 376 6.84 -1.75 24.82
N ASN A 377 8.04 -2.34 24.87
CA ASN A 377 8.77 -2.70 26.07
C ASN A 377 10.12 -1.95 26.11
N SER A 378 10.10 -0.78 26.74
CA SER A 378 11.23 0.16 26.81
C SER A 378 12.46 -0.36 27.57
N ASN A 379 12.36 -1.49 28.27
CA ASN A 379 13.50 -2.12 28.94
C ASN A 379 14.44 -2.86 27.96
N PHE A 380 14.00 -3.07 26.71
CA PHE A 380 14.71 -3.83 25.68
C PHE A 380 15.07 -2.96 24.45
N THR A 381 15.19 -1.64 24.64
CA THR A 381 15.66 -0.71 23.60
C THR A 381 17.15 -0.95 23.29
N GLU A 382 17.49 -1.20 22.04
CA GLU A 382 18.88 -1.33 21.58
C GLU A 382 19.25 -0.20 20.61
N GLU A 383 19.81 0.90 21.14
CA GLU A 383 20.19 2.13 20.40
C GLU A 383 21.10 1.87 19.17
N ALA A 384 21.94 0.83 19.24
CA ALA A 384 22.86 0.44 18.16
C ALA A 384 22.28 -0.54 17.13
N ALA A 385 21.01 -0.93 17.27
CA ALA A 385 20.37 -1.84 16.32
C ALA A 385 20.08 -1.15 14.97
N PHE A 386 20.05 -1.91 13.89
CA PHE A 386 19.75 -1.38 12.55
C PHE A 386 18.26 -1.03 12.35
N SER A 387 17.34 -1.72 13.03
CA SER A 387 15.92 -1.47 12.89
C SER A 387 15.37 -0.60 14.02
N GLU A 388 14.49 0.32 13.62
CA GLU A 388 13.80 1.24 14.52
C GLU A 388 12.98 0.50 15.61
N ASP A 389 12.43 -0.67 15.29
CA ASP A 389 11.64 -1.45 16.25
C ASP A 389 12.48 -1.94 17.43
N LEU A 390 13.74 -2.34 17.21
CA LEU A 390 14.67 -2.66 18.28
C LEU A 390 15.17 -1.41 19.02
N GLN A 391 15.45 -0.32 18.31
CA GLN A 391 15.85 0.95 18.94
C GLN A 391 14.78 1.49 19.90
N LEU A 392 13.50 1.37 19.53
CA LEU A 392 12.35 1.82 20.32
C LEU A 392 11.81 0.76 21.29
N GLY A 393 12.24 -0.49 21.20
CA GLY A 393 11.68 -1.60 21.97
C GLY A 393 10.21 -1.90 21.59
N LEU A 394 9.85 -1.74 20.32
CA LEU A 394 8.56 -2.16 19.78
C LEU A 394 8.56 -3.69 19.59
N THR A 395 7.39 -4.30 19.75
CA THR A 395 7.22 -5.76 19.74
C THR A 395 6.52 -6.23 18.47
N ASN A 396 6.64 -7.52 18.16
CA ASN A 396 5.86 -8.17 17.10
C ASN A 396 4.35 -7.87 17.20
N ALA A 397 3.77 -7.95 18.40
CA ALA A 397 2.35 -7.70 18.64
C ALA A 397 1.89 -6.28 18.22
N TRP A 398 2.78 -5.28 18.23
CA TRP A 398 2.49 -3.95 17.67
C TRP A 398 2.30 -3.97 16.16
N TYR A 399 3.01 -4.83 15.43
CA TYR A 399 2.99 -4.90 13.97
C TYR A 399 1.97 -5.90 13.43
N THR A 400 1.76 -7.02 14.12
CA THR A 400 0.94 -8.15 13.65
C THR A 400 -0.50 -8.16 14.15
N THR A 401 -0.86 -7.32 15.12
CA THR A 401 -2.25 -7.24 15.63
C THR A 401 -3.27 -6.88 14.54
N THR A 402 -4.41 -7.56 14.57
CA THR A 402 -5.59 -7.31 13.72
C THR A 402 -6.47 -6.17 14.22
N ASP A 403 -6.06 -5.44 15.27
CA ASP A 403 -6.63 -4.16 15.64
C ASP A 403 -5.96 -3.03 14.87
N ARG A 404 -6.37 -2.82 13.63
CA ARG A 404 -5.91 -1.70 12.79
C ARG A 404 -6.74 -1.61 11.52
N ASP A 405 -6.70 -0.45 10.90
CA ASP A 405 -7.20 -0.27 9.54
C ASP A 405 -6.37 0.79 8.81
N PRO A 406 -5.41 0.38 7.96
CA PRO A 406 -4.54 1.29 7.23
C PRO A 406 -5.26 2.25 6.26
N PHE A 407 -6.54 2.02 5.98
CA PHE A 407 -7.35 2.84 5.07
C PHE A 407 -8.54 3.53 5.76
N ALA A 408 -8.69 3.39 7.08
CA ALA A 408 -9.51 4.26 7.89
C ALA A 408 -8.66 5.42 8.41
N ALA A 409 -9.18 6.64 8.33
CA ALA A 409 -8.62 7.76 9.07
C ALA A 409 -8.79 7.51 10.58
N ALA A 410 -7.78 7.88 11.38
CA ALA A 410 -7.83 7.85 12.83
C ALA A 410 -8.61 9.05 13.38
N LEU A 411 -9.87 9.22 12.93
CA LEU A 411 -10.75 10.30 13.38
C LEU A 411 -11.11 10.09 14.85
N ASN A 412 -10.77 11.04 15.72
CA ASN A 412 -11.57 11.22 16.93
C ASN A 412 -12.99 11.64 16.50
N PRO A 413 -14.07 11.17 17.15
CA PRO A 413 -15.45 11.42 16.70
C PRO A 413 -15.87 12.90 16.61
N ASP A 414 -15.10 13.79 17.25
CA ASP A 414 -15.32 15.24 17.30
C ASP A 414 -14.31 16.04 16.45
N GLU A 415 -13.41 15.38 15.69
CA GLU A 415 -12.34 16.03 14.92
C GLU A 415 -12.60 16.05 13.41
N ASP A 416 -12.21 17.17 12.80
CA ASP A 416 -12.14 17.36 11.36
C ASP A 416 -11.04 16.48 10.76
N ILE A 417 -11.17 16.07 9.50
CA ILE A 417 -10.17 15.25 8.79
C ILE A 417 -8.79 15.94 8.69
N THR A 418 -8.75 17.26 8.94
CA THR A 418 -7.51 18.04 9.02
C THR A 418 -6.68 17.81 10.28
N ASN A 419 -7.28 17.25 11.34
CA ASN A 419 -6.64 17.07 12.65
C ASN A 419 -6.39 15.59 13.00
N ALA A 420 -6.91 14.67 12.19
CA ALA A 420 -6.73 13.25 12.36
C ALA A 420 -5.60 12.72 11.48
N THR A 421 -4.91 11.68 11.95
CA THR A 421 -3.99 10.91 11.10
C THR A 421 -4.80 10.27 9.97
N GLY A 422 -4.48 10.64 8.75
CA GLY A 422 -5.18 10.24 7.55
C GLY A 422 -4.98 8.75 7.21
N PRO A 423 -5.76 8.22 6.26
CA PRO A 423 -5.47 6.93 5.69
C PRO A 423 -4.16 7.01 4.89
N ARG A 424 -3.48 5.87 4.72
CA ARG A 424 -2.27 5.80 3.87
C ARG A 424 -2.50 6.41 2.50
N TRP A 425 -1.48 7.09 1.97
CA TRP A 425 -1.46 7.67 0.62
C TRP A 425 -1.36 6.56 -0.46
N ARG A 426 -2.44 5.77 -0.53
CA ARG A 426 -2.58 4.51 -1.27
C ARG A 426 -4.00 4.45 -1.80
N LEU A 427 -4.23 3.69 -2.87
CA LEU A 427 -5.60 3.32 -3.22
C LEU A 427 -6.12 2.31 -2.19
N LYS A 428 -7.32 2.55 -1.65
CA LYS A 428 -7.95 1.67 -0.66
C LYS A 428 -8.02 0.22 -1.15
N SER A 429 -7.48 -0.68 -0.33
CA SER A 429 -7.31 -2.10 -0.67
C SER A 429 -7.94 -3.02 0.37
N ASN A 430 -8.14 -4.29 0.00
CA ASN A 430 -8.78 -5.27 0.87
C ASN A 430 -7.87 -5.94 1.91
N LYS A 431 -6.59 -5.54 2.03
CA LYS A 431 -5.56 -6.22 2.84
C LYS A 431 -4.77 -5.26 3.71
N PHE A 432 -4.29 -5.75 4.85
CA PHE A 432 -3.51 -4.97 5.80
C PHE A 432 -2.17 -4.44 5.25
N GLY A 433 -1.35 -5.27 4.60
CA GLY A 433 -0.09 -4.80 4.00
C GLY A 433 1.08 -5.77 4.16
N GLN A 434 2.22 -5.23 4.61
CA GLN A 434 3.51 -5.93 4.64
C GLN A 434 3.62 -6.95 5.78
N ASP A 435 3.37 -6.53 7.01
CA ASP A 435 3.62 -7.31 8.23
C ASP A 435 2.49 -8.27 8.58
N ILE A 436 1.32 -8.05 7.99
CA ILE A 436 0.19 -8.98 8.00
C ILE A 436 -0.10 -9.38 6.53
N PRO A 437 0.79 -10.14 5.89
CA PRO A 437 0.72 -10.38 4.45
C PRO A 437 -0.44 -11.31 4.11
N SER A 438 -1.17 -10.96 3.04
CA SER A 438 -2.27 -11.75 2.47
C SER A 438 -3.54 -11.89 3.32
N LEU A 439 -3.59 -11.39 4.56
CA LEU A 439 -4.82 -11.32 5.35
C LEU A 439 -5.71 -10.17 4.85
N GLU A 440 -7.00 -10.47 4.70
CA GLU A 440 -8.01 -9.52 4.23
C GLU A 440 -8.59 -8.75 5.44
N ILE A 441 -8.85 -7.45 5.32
CA ILE A 441 -9.32 -6.62 6.44
C ILE A 441 -10.77 -7.02 6.79
N PRO A 442 -11.04 -7.49 8.02
CA PRO A 442 -12.37 -7.95 8.40
C PRO A 442 -13.31 -6.77 8.71
N THR A 443 -14.60 -6.96 8.47
CA THR A 443 -15.71 -6.04 8.83
C THR A 443 -15.74 -5.65 10.31
N LYS A 444 -15.05 -6.40 11.17
CA LYS A 444 -14.83 -6.10 12.59
C LYS A 444 -13.37 -6.40 12.96
N ASN A 445 -12.64 -5.41 13.46
CA ASN A 445 -11.33 -5.59 14.09
C ASN A 445 -11.37 -6.69 15.16
N CYS A 446 -10.24 -7.37 15.37
CA CYS A 446 -10.11 -8.46 16.34
C CYS A 446 -11.10 -9.62 16.11
N LEU A 447 -11.52 -9.86 14.88
CA LEU A 447 -12.03 -11.17 14.48
C LEU A 447 -10.86 -12.16 14.49
N GLN A 448 -11.10 -13.42 14.87
CA GLN A 448 -10.06 -14.44 14.90
C GLN A 448 -9.76 -14.98 13.49
N PRO A 449 -8.50 -14.94 13.00
CA PRO A 449 -8.09 -15.66 11.79
C PRO A 449 -8.12 -17.19 11.97
N PRO A 450 -8.32 -17.98 10.90
CA PRO A 450 -8.62 -17.57 9.54
C PRO A 450 -10.10 -17.17 9.36
N PHE A 451 -10.33 -16.15 8.54
CA PHE A 451 -11.67 -15.60 8.36
C PHE A 451 -12.59 -16.48 7.50
N ALA A 452 -13.89 -16.44 7.81
CA ALA A 452 -14.93 -17.03 6.98
C ALA A 452 -15.17 -16.16 5.73
N HIS A 453 -15.58 -16.77 4.61
CA HIS A 453 -15.88 -16.02 3.39
C HIS A 453 -16.96 -14.94 3.60
N GLY A 454 -16.76 -13.76 3.01
CA GLY A 454 -17.75 -12.68 2.99
C GLY A 454 -17.79 -11.85 4.27
N VAL A 455 -16.73 -11.85 5.07
CA VAL A 455 -16.55 -10.92 6.20
C VAL A 455 -15.64 -9.74 5.83
N ASP A 456 -15.29 -9.58 4.56
CA ASP A 456 -14.35 -8.58 4.06
C ASP A 456 -14.93 -7.16 4.21
N LYS A 457 -14.19 -6.26 4.87
CA LYS A 457 -14.60 -4.85 5.07
C LYS A 457 -14.66 -4.08 3.76
N TYR A 458 -13.78 -4.46 2.83
CA TYR A 458 -13.51 -3.77 1.57
C TYR A 458 -13.54 -4.80 0.42
N PRO A 459 -14.71 -5.11 -0.16
CA PRO A 459 -14.79 -6.08 -1.25
C PRO A 459 -14.10 -5.56 -2.51
N VAL A 460 -13.19 -6.36 -3.08
CA VAL A 460 -12.41 -5.99 -4.26
C VAL A 460 -13.32 -5.72 -5.46
N GLY A 461 -13.20 -4.52 -6.02
CA GLY A 461 -13.96 -4.08 -7.19
C GLY A 461 -15.28 -3.39 -6.87
N ASP A 462 -15.61 -3.14 -5.60
CA ASP A 462 -16.68 -2.20 -5.22
C ASP A 462 -16.17 -0.75 -5.38
N GLU A 463 -17.07 0.19 -5.63
CA GLU A 463 -16.76 1.62 -5.73
C GLU A 463 -16.47 2.21 -4.33
N THR A 464 -15.47 3.09 -4.25
CA THR A 464 -15.03 3.74 -3.02
C THR A 464 -14.54 5.16 -3.29
N VAL A 465 -14.54 5.95 -2.22
CA VAL A 465 -13.81 7.21 -2.11
C VAL A 465 -12.59 6.99 -1.22
N THR A 466 -11.43 7.50 -1.64
CA THR A 466 -10.26 7.71 -0.78
C THR A 466 -10.08 9.21 -0.59
N THR A 467 -9.88 9.65 0.65
CA THR A 467 -9.71 11.06 1.00
C THR A 467 -8.43 11.21 1.80
N LEU A 468 -7.49 12.01 1.28
CA LEU A 468 -6.19 12.27 1.90
C LEU A 468 -6.15 13.71 2.40
N ASN A 469 -5.72 13.90 3.65
CA ASN A 469 -5.25 15.20 4.12
C ASN A 469 -3.81 15.38 3.60
N LEU A 470 -3.57 16.42 2.81
CA LEU A 470 -2.25 16.71 2.23
C LEU A 470 -1.35 17.52 3.18
N LEU A 471 -1.87 17.94 4.33
CA LEU A 471 -1.09 18.58 5.41
C LEU A 471 -0.78 17.61 6.57
N ASP A 472 -1.29 16.38 6.52
CA ASP A 472 -1.01 15.34 7.52
C ASP A 472 0.40 14.77 7.30
N PHE A 473 1.35 15.20 8.13
CA PHE A 473 2.76 14.81 8.08
C PHE A 473 3.22 14.29 9.46
N GLU A 474 4.47 13.81 9.54
CA GLU A 474 5.03 13.29 10.78
C GLU A 474 4.97 14.35 11.91
N PRO A 475 4.66 13.96 13.16
CA PRO A 475 4.69 14.88 14.29
C PRO A 475 6.00 15.67 14.35
N ASP A 476 5.88 16.97 14.64
CA ASP A 476 6.96 17.96 14.68
C ASP A 476 7.64 18.29 13.32
N ILE A 477 7.17 17.73 12.19
CA ILE A 477 7.55 18.15 10.82
C ILE A 477 6.42 18.98 10.20
N GLU A 478 6.73 20.21 9.77
CA GLU A 478 5.79 21.04 9.02
C GLU A 478 5.66 20.53 7.58
N SER A 479 4.43 20.39 7.08
CA SER A 479 4.20 19.94 5.70
C SER A 479 4.82 20.94 4.71
N PRO A 480 5.59 20.49 3.69
CA PRO A 480 6.02 21.38 2.62
C PRO A 480 4.85 22.02 1.86
N LEU A 481 3.66 21.42 1.95
CA LEU A 481 2.42 21.92 1.36
C LEU A 481 1.67 22.93 2.26
N ALA A 482 2.22 23.32 3.43
CA ALA A 482 1.64 24.35 4.30
C ALA A 482 1.79 25.78 3.77
N SER A 483 2.78 26.05 2.89
CA SER A 483 2.92 27.31 2.15
C SER A 483 2.71 27.07 0.66
N SER A 484 2.11 28.02 -0.05
CA SER A 484 1.92 27.96 -1.51
C SER A 484 3.21 27.75 -2.29
N LEU A 485 4.38 28.12 -1.72
CA LEU A 485 5.68 27.95 -2.36
C LEU A 485 6.01 26.48 -2.66
N GLY A 486 5.74 25.56 -1.72
CA GLY A 486 6.02 24.13 -1.89
C GLY A 486 5.07 23.40 -2.87
N TRP A 487 4.05 24.10 -3.40
CA TRP A 487 3.19 23.63 -4.48
C TRP A 487 3.61 24.14 -5.86
N ILE A 488 4.20 25.34 -5.95
CA ILE A 488 4.51 25.99 -7.23
C ILE A 488 5.99 25.88 -7.63
N ASP A 489 6.87 25.55 -6.68
CA ASP A 489 8.29 25.33 -6.90
C ASP A 489 8.78 24.17 -6.03
N ALA A 490 9.12 23.05 -6.67
CA ALA A 490 9.59 21.86 -5.97
C ALA A 490 10.88 22.09 -5.14
N SER A 491 11.64 23.17 -5.34
CA SER A 491 12.80 23.50 -4.49
C SER A 491 12.42 23.99 -3.10
N HIS A 492 11.15 24.36 -2.90
CA HIS A 492 10.55 24.65 -1.59
C HIS A 492 9.88 23.42 -0.96
N ASN A 493 9.89 22.27 -1.65
CA ASN A 493 9.40 20.99 -1.14
C ASN A 493 10.59 20.04 -0.94
N GLU A 494 11.13 20.00 0.28
CA GLU A 494 12.37 19.27 0.58
C GLU A 494 12.28 17.74 0.38
N ILE A 495 11.05 17.21 0.26
CA ILE A 495 10.75 15.79 0.03
C ILE A 495 10.79 15.45 -1.47
N ASN A 496 10.61 16.44 -2.35
CA ASN A 496 10.65 16.26 -3.80
C ASN A 496 12.09 16.10 -4.30
N ILE A 497 12.53 14.86 -4.51
CA ILE A 497 13.84 14.57 -5.09
C ILE A 497 13.74 14.66 -6.62
N ALA A 498 14.45 15.61 -7.22
CA ALA A 498 14.55 15.71 -8.68
C ALA A 498 15.39 14.56 -9.25
N LYS A 499 15.32 14.36 -10.58
CA LYS A 499 16.05 13.32 -11.30
C LYS A 499 17.59 13.35 -11.16
N SER A 500 18.15 14.46 -10.68
CA SER A 500 19.56 14.60 -10.30
C SER A 500 19.93 13.93 -8.98
N GLY A 501 18.95 13.58 -8.15
CA GLY A 501 19.14 13.19 -6.75
C GLY A 501 19.14 14.38 -5.78
N LEU A 502 18.82 15.60 -6.23
CA LEU A 502 18.79 16.82 -5.41
C LEU A 502 17.36 17.34 -5.27
N ASN A 503 16.99 17.83 -4.09
CA ASN A 503 15.71 18.53 -3.87
C ASN A 503 15.79 20.03 -4.19
N THR A 504 16.99 20.59 -4.42
CA THR A 504 17.18 22.02 -4.72
C THR A 504 17.00 22.41 -6.19
N ASP A 505 16.71 21.46 -7.08
CA ASP A 505 16.71 21.69 -8.53
C ASP A 505 15.44 22.41 -9.04
N GLY A 506 14.39 22.48 -8.22
CA GLY A 506 13.12 23.10 -8.57
C GLY A 506 12.31 22.27 -9.58
N ASN A 507 11.38 22.95 -10.26
CA ASN A 507 10.47 22.33 -11.22
C ASN A 507 11.20 21.67 -12.39
N GLY A 508 10.74 20.48 -12.79
CA GLY A 508 11.46 19.63 -13.73
C GLY A 508 10.86 18.24 -13.83
N ILE A 509 11.68 17.22 -13.57
CA ILE A 509 11.29 15.81 -13.54
C ILE A 509 11.80 15.20 -12.22
N SER A 510 10.93 14.55 -11.46
CA SER A 510 11.26 13.84 -10.23
C SER A 510 12.16 12.61 -10.47
N ILE A 511 12.71 12.04 -9.41
CA ILE A 511 13.48 10.79 -9.48
C ILE A 511 12.65 9.61 -10.02
N ASN A 512 11.35 9.53 -9.68
CA ASN A 512 10.43 8.54 -10.26
C ASN A 512 9.92 8.93 -11.66
N GLY A 513 10.30 10.10 -12.17
CA GLY A 513 10.01 10.53 -13.53
C GLY A 513 8.72 11.32 -13.71
N LEU A 514 8.07 11.76 -12.64
CA LEU A 514 6.90 12.64 -12.70
C LEU A 514 7.34 14.05 -13.15
N PRO A 515 6.59 14.77 -14.00
CA PRO A 515 6.75 16.20 -14.15
C PRO A 515 6.43 16.92 -12.83
N LEU A 516 7.24 17.91 -12.47
CA LEU A 516 6.98 18.83 -11.36
C LEU A 516 6.89 20.24 -11.94
N THR A 517 5.80 20.95 -11.68
CA THR A 517 5.41 22.17 -12.38
C THR A 517 4.89 23.27 -11.41
N GLU A 518 4.28 24.32 -11.96
CA GLU A 518 3.65 25.42 -11.18
C GLU A 518 2.18 25.14 -10.82
N ASP A 519 1.72 23.91 -11.08
CA ASP A 519 0.37 23.39 -10.84
C ASP A 519 0.50 22.08 -10.04
N PHE A 520 -0.60 21.58 -9.46
CA PHE A 520 -0.58 20.37 -8.64
C PHE A 520 -0.40 19.13 -9.52
N ASP A 521 0.70 18.41 -9.31
CA ASP A 521 1.10 17.27 -10.12
C ASP A 521 0.84 15.95 -9.39
N LEU A 522 -0.22 15.26 -9.79
CA LEU A 522 -0.70 14.04 -9.16
C LEU A 522 -0.25 12.79 -9.94
N ALA A 523 0.44 11.88 -9.27
CA ALA A 523 0.70 10.54 -9.79
C ALA A 523 -0.12 9.44 -9.10
N ILE A 524 -0.53 8.43 -9.86
CA ILE A 524 -1.15 7.20 -9.36
C ILE A 524 -0.35 5.99 -9.86
N TYR A 525 0.17 5.17 -8.96
CA TYR A 525 0.96 3.98 -9.32
C TYR A 525 0.15 2.72 -9.02
N VAL A 526 -0.44 2.13 -10.06
CA VAL A 526 -1.15 0.84 -9.98
C VAL A 526 -0.13 -0.27 -10.20
N LYS A 527 0.21 -1.02 -9.16
CA LYS A 527 1.33 -1.98 -9.16
C LYS A 527 0.82 -3.41 -9.27
N GLY A 528 1.36 -4.20 -10.20
CA GLY A 528 1.28 -5.67 -10.21
C GLY A 528 -0.10 -6.37 -10.27
N ASP A 529 -1.22 -5.66 -10.14
CA ASP A 529 -2.56 -6.28 -10.16
C ASP A 529 -3.00 -6.60 -11.59
N ALA A 530 -3.13 -7.90 -11.89
CA ALA A 530 -3.62 -8.39 -13.17
C ALA A 530 -5.15 -8.41 -13.27
N LYS A 531 -5.88 -8.07 -12.20
CA LYS A 531 -7.30 -7.70 -12.28
C LYS A 531 -7.39 -6.22 -12.62
N GLY A 532 -8.42 -5.85 -13.38
CA GLY A 532 -8.66 -4.46 -13.73
C GLY A 532 -9.13 -3.65 -12.52
N THR A 533 -8.37 -2.62 -12.15
CA THR A 533 -8.77 -1.55 -11.24
C THR A 533 -9.35 -0.39 -12.05
N ARG A 534 -10.46 0.19 -11.58
CA ARG A 534 -11.06 1.39 -12.19
C ARG A 534 -10.67 2.63 -11.40
N LEU A 535 -10.34 3.69 -12.12
CA LEU A 535 -10.03 5.02 -11.59
C LEU A 535 -10.92 6.01 -12.34
N TYR A 536 -11.62 6.87 -11.60
CA TYR A 536 -12.64 7.75 -12.18
C TYR A 536 -12.15 9.20 -12.24
N ASP A 537 -12.02 9.83 -11.08
CA ASP A 537 -11.59 11.22 -10.97
C ASP A 537 -10.82 11.46 -9.67
N ALA A 538 -10.06 12.55 -9.67
CA ALA A 538 -9.46 13.15 -8.49
C ALA A 538 -9.94 14.60 -8.36
N THR A 539 -10.18 15.06 -7.13
CA THR A 539 -10.52 16.47 -6.84
C THR A 539 -9.68 16.97 -5.67
N LEU A 540 -8.94 18.05 -5.90
CA LEU A 540 -8.21 18.79 -4.88
C LEU A 540 -9.10 19.91 -4.34
N TYR A 541 -9.17 20.03 -3.02
CA TYR A 541 -9.84 21.11 -2.29
C TYR A 541 -8.82 21.86 -1.44
N LEU A 542 -8.77 23.19 -1.57
CA LEU A 542 -7.83 24.05 -0.84
C LEU A 542 -8.57 25.13 -0.04
N LYS A 543 -8.04 25.41 1.15
CA LYS A 543 -8.31 26.62 1.92
C LYS A 543 -6.99 27.31 2.17
N TYR A 544 -6.83 28.54 1.69
CA TYR A 544 -5.62 29.34 1.92
C TYR A 544 -5.93 30.81 2.19
N GLN A 545 -4.97 31.53 2.77
CA GLN A 545 -5.02 32.96 3.00
C GLN A 545 -3.67 33.62 2.66
N ALA A 546 -3.69 34.89 2.25
CA ALA A 546 -2.45 35.61 1.97
C ALA A 546 -1.68 35.86 3.28
N ILE A 547 -0.37 35.61 3.28
CA ILE A 547 0.46 35.97 4.43
C ILE A 547 0.52 37.50 4.52
N ALA A 548 0.17 38.04 5.68
CA ALA A 548 0.29 39.47 5.91
C ALA A 548 1.77 39.86 5.97
N ALA A 549 2.22 40.75 5.08
CA ALA A 549 3.56 41.30 5.16
C ALA A 549 3.78 41.99 6.51
N GLU A 550 4.85 41.62 7.22
CA GLU A 550 5.29 42.35 8.42
C GLU A 550 5.70 43.79 8.02
N GLU A 551 5.12 44.81 8.70
CA GLU A 551 5.38 46.25 8.46
C GLU A 551 6.70 46.75 9.08
#